data_AF-X1J8C4-F1
#
_entry.id   AF-X1J8C4-F1
#
_cell.length_a   1.000
_cell.length_b   1.000
_cell.length_c   1.000
_cell.angle_alpha   90.00
_cell.angle_beta   90.00
_cell.angle_gamma   90.00
#
_symmetry.space_group_name_H-M   'P 1'
#
loop_
_entity.id
_entity.type
_entity.pdbx_description
1 polymer ?
#
loop_
_entity_poly.entity_id
_entity_poly.type
_entity_poly.pdbx_seq_one_letter_code
_entity_poly.pdbx_strand_id
1 'polypeptide(L)'
;MTYKIRFVTDLDMNYVMAIYNLYVKKYYAAYSENELGIDFFERLRRESISFYVLEVEKQLVGFCLLRNYLPYDSFKHSGLLTYFILPEYTN
;
A
#
# COMPACT_ATOMS: atom_id res chain seq x y z
N MET A 1 -18.14 5.18 -12.63
CA MET A 1 -17.41 4.30 -11.69
C MET A 1 -17.47 4.94 -10.31
N THR A 2 -17.87 4.18 -9.29
CA THR A 2 -17.88 4.68 -7.90
C THR A 2 -16.55 4.31 -7.25
N TYR A 3 -15.80 5.34 -6.86
CA TYR A 3 -14.54 5.19 -6.12
C TYR A 3 -14.81 5.34 -4.63
N LYS A 4 -14.20 4.47 -3.83
CA LYS A 4 -14.26 4.56 -2.37
C LYS A 4 -12.86 4.37 -1.78
N ILE A 5 -12.44 5.34 -0.98
CA ILE A 5 -11.23 5.24 -0.15
C ILE A 5 -11.70 4.93 1.27
N ARG A 6 -11.12 3.91 1.89
CA ARG A 6 -11.44 3.50 3.27
C ARG A 6 -10.21 2.96 3.98
N PHE A 7 -10.27 2.90 5.31
CA PHE A 7 -9.25 2.23 6.09
C PHE A 7 -9.12 0.75 5.66
N VAL A 8 -7.89 0.27 5.70
CA VAL A 8 -7.57 -1.14 5.49
C VAL A 8 -8.14 -1.99 6.63
N THR A 9 -8.56 -3.21 6.31
CA THR A 9 -9.03 -4.22 7.26
C THR A 9 -8.23 -5.52 7.06
N ASP A 10 -8.37 -6.49 7.97
CA ASP A 10 -7.70 -7.79 7.84
C ASP A 10 -8.16 -8.57 6.60
N LEU A 11 -9.39 -8.32 6.14
CA LEU A 11 -9.96 -8.95 4.95
C LEU A 11 -9.25 -8.51 3.65
N ASP A 12 -8.54 -7.37 3.68
CA ASP A 12 -7.87 -6.79 2.51
C ASP A 12 -6.44 -7.34 2.32
N MET A 13 -5.92 -8.06 3.31
CA MET A 13 -4.52 -8.50 3.39
C MET A 13 -4.03 -9.20 2.13
N ASN A 14 -4.78 -10.19 1.65
CA ASN A 14 -4.42 -10.95 0.45
C ASN A 14 -4.42 -10.07 -0.81
N TYR A 15 -5.35 -9.13 -0.92
CA TYR A 15 -5.46 -8.22 -2.06
C TYR A 15 -4.33 -7.18 -2.08
N VAL A 16 -4.02 -6.60 -0.91
CA VAL A 16 -2.89 -5.67 -0.75
C VAL A 16 -1.58 -6.34 -1.14
N MET A 17 -1.34 -7.56 -0.65
CA MET A 17 -0.12 -8.31 -0.98
C MET A 17 -0.06 -8.71 -2.45
N ALA A 18 -1.19 -9.07 -3.06
CA ALA A 18 -1.25 -9.36 -4.49
C ALA A 18 -0.88 -8.13 -5.35
N ILE A 19 -1.40 -6.94 -5.00
CA ILE A 19 -1.04 -5.69 -5.70
C ILE A 19 0.44 -5.36 -5.48
N TYR A 20 0.95 -5.48 -4.26
CA TYR A 20 2.37 -5.24 -3.99
C TYR A 20 3.28 -6.18 -4.78
N ASN A 21 3.00 -7.47 -4.79
CA ASN A 21 3.80 -8.48 -5.50
C ASN A 21 3.67 -8.35 -7.02
N LEU A 22 2.55 -7.86 -7.56
CA LEU A 22 2.45 -7.46 -8.97
C LEU A 22 3.51 -6.40 -9.30
N TYR A 23 3.68 -5.41 -8.43
CA TYR A 23 4.69 -4.36 -8.57
C TYR A 23 6.11 -4.85 -8.39
N VAL A 24 6.38 -5.79 -7.48
CA VAL A 24 7.69 -6.46 -7.37
C VAL A 24 8.05 -7.20 -8.66
N LYS A 25 7.08 -7.92 -9.24
CA LYS A 25 7.33 -8.80 -10.39
C LYS A 25 7.47 -8.07 -11.71
N LYS A 26 6.68 -7.01 -11.92
CA LYS A 26 6.49 -6.40 -13.25
C LYS A 26 6.98 -4.97 -13.35
N TYR A 27 7.29 -4.31 -12.25
CA TYR A 27 7.54 -2.87 -12.20
C TYR A 27 8.72 -2.53 -11.27
N TYR A 28 9.13 -1.26 -11.24
CA TYR A 28 10.27 -0.78 -10.44
C TYR A 28 9.85 -0.01 -9.19
N ALA A 29 8.55 0.07 -8.88
CA ALA A 29 8.04 0.86 -7.77
C ALA A 29 8.14 0.16 -6.41
N ALA A 30 8.35 -1.16 -6.39
CA ALA A 30 8.61 -1.91 -5.17
C ALA A 30 10.12 -2.16 -5.03
N TYR A 31 10.69 -1.79 -3.88
CA TYR A 31 12.12 -1.97 -3.60
C TYR A 31 12.53 -3.43 -3.30
N SER A 32 11.57 -4.35 -3.24
CA SER A 32 11.86 -5.75 -2.91
C SER A 32 12.23 -6.53 -4.17
N GLU A 33 13.29 -7.32 -4.09
CA GLU A 33 13.72 -8.21 -5.18
C GLU A 33 12.88 -9.50 -5.26
N ASN A 34 12.21 -9.87 -4.17
CA ASN A 34 11.45 -11.11 -4.04
C ASN A 34 10.00 -10.83 -3.60
N GLU A 35 9.08 -11.70 -4.00
CA GLU A 35 7.70 -11.64 -3.51
C GLU A 35 7.68 -11.78 -1.98
N LEU A 36 6.81 -11.00 -1.34
CA LEU A 36 6.69 -10.98 0.11
C LEU A 36 5.41 -11.69 0.52
N GLY A 37 5.53 -12.47 1.60
CA GLY A 37 4.42 -13.20 2.20
C GLY A 37 3.53 -12.30 3.06
N ILE A 38 2.51 -12.92 3.63
CA ILE A 38 1.49 -12.25 4.45
C ILE A 38 2.10 -11.49 5.65
N ASP A 39 3.19 -11.98 6.23
CA ASP A 39 3.87 -11.31 7.36
C ASP A 39 4.33 -9.87 7.03
N PHE A 40 4.54 -9.57 5.76
CA PHE A 40 4.89 -8.23 5.32
C PHE A 40 3.72 -7.24 5.46
N PHE A 41 2.47 -7.70 5.31
CA PHE A 41 1.30 -6.87 5.54
C PHE A 41 1.26 -6.32 6.97
N GLU A 42 1.53 -7.18 7.95
CA GLU A 42 1.61 -6.76 9.36
C GLU A 42 2.74 -5.77 9.61
N ARG A 43 3.86 -5.91 8.88
CA ARG A 43 4.94 -4.92 8.92
C ARG A 43 4.49 -3.57 8.35
N LEU A 44 3.85 -3.55 7.18
CA LEU A 44 3.32 -2.33 6.58
C LEU A 44 2.34 -1.62 7.53
N ARG A 45 1.44 -2.38 8.15
CA ARG A 45 0.48 -1.86 9.12
C ARG A 45 1.16 -1.23 10.34
N ARG A 46 2.11 -1.95 10.95
CA ARG A 46 2.85 -1.46 12.13
C ARG A 46 3.69 -0.21 11.85
N GLU A 47 4.27 -0.10 10.66
CA GLU A 47 5.11 1.03 10.27
C GLU A 47 4.31 2.24 9.76
N SER A 48 3.02 2.07 9.47
CA SER A 48 2.15 3.13 8.97
C SER A 48 1.56 3.99 10.09
N ILE A 49 1.58 5.31 9.89
CA ILE A 49 0.74 6.28 10.59
C ILE A 49 -0.72 6.10 10.16
N SER A 50 -0.95 5.84 8.87
CA SER A 50 -2.28 5.57 8.32
C SER A 50 -2.20 4.69 7.09
N PHE A 51 -3.19 3.81 6.92
CA PHE A 51 -3.23 2.83 5.82
C PHE A 51 -4.64 2.74 5.25
N TYR A 52 -4.78 3.03 3.95
CA TYR A 52 -6.02 3.04 3.22
C TYR A 52 -5.98 2.12 1.99
N VAL A 53 -7.17 1.72 1.54
CA VAL A 53 -7.39 0.99 0.30
C VAL A 53 -8.30 1.79 -0.63
N LEU A 54 -8.11 1.60 -1.93
CA LEU A 54 -8.94 2.15 -3.00
C LEU A 54 -9.82 1.03 -3.56
N GLU A 55 -11.13 1.22 -3.50
CA GLU A 55 -12.13 0.33 -4.08
C GLU A 55 -12.80 0.98 -5.28
N VAL A 56 -13.01 0.19 -6.33
CA VAL A 56 -13.81 0.51 -7.50
C VAL A 56 -14.81 -0.62 -7.71
N GLU A 57 -16.11 -0.31 -7.69
CA GLU A 57 -17.17 -1.32 -7.92
C GLU A 57 -17.05 -2.58 -7.02
N LYS A 58 -16.62 -2.39 -5.77
CA LYS A 58 -16.34 -3.43 -4.75
C LYS A 58 -15.10 -4.28 -5.00
N GLN A 59 -14.30 -3.97 -6.03
CA GLN A 59 -12.98 -4.53 -6.21
C GLN A 59 -11.93 -3.62 -5.55
N LEU A 60 -10.99 -4.21 -4.80
CA LEU A 60 -9.83 -3.48 -4.31
C LEU A 60 -8.83 -3.33 -5.46
N VAL A 61 -8.53 -2.10 -5.83
CA VAL A 61 -7.70 -1.78 -7.00
C VAL A 61 -6.43 -1.02 -6.63
N GLY A 62 -6.27 -0.63 -5.37
CA GLY A 62 -5.05 0.02 -4.92
C GLY A 62 -5.03 0.17 -3.41
N PHE A 63 -3.90 0.62 -2.90
CA PHE A 63 -3.72 0.95 -1.49
C PHE A 63 -2.68 2.05 -1.31
N CYS A 64 -2.70 2.71 -0.17
CA CYS A 64 -1.67 3.65 0.22
C CYS A 64 -1.39 3.61 1.72
N LEU A 65 -0.17 3.97 2.09
CA LEU A 65 0.26 4.12 3.47
C LEU A 65 1.08 5.39 3.63
N LEU A 66 0.85 6.07 4.75
CA LEU A 66 1.68 7.16 5.23
C LEU A 66 2.52 6.62 6.38
N ARG A 67 3.83 6.86 6.36
CA ARG A 67 4.75 6.53 7.45
C ARG A 67 5.67 7.69 7.76
N ASN A 68 6.35 7.66 8.91
CA ASN A 68 7.40 8.63 9.22
C ASN A 68 8.48 8.58 8.14
N TYR A 69 8.97 9.75 7.70
CA TYR A 69 10.03 9.80 6.70
C TYR A 69 11.37 9.32 7.28
N LEU A 70 11.79 9.88 8.42
CA LEU A 70 13.01 9.50 9.14
C LEU A 70 12.76 9.56 10.66
N PRO A 71 13.49 8.76 11.47
CA PRO A 71 13.26 8.65 12.91
C PRO A 71 13.97 9.76 13.73
N TYR A 72 14.04 10.97 13.20
CA TYR A 72 14.66 12.11 13.89
C TYR A 72 13.63 13.22 14.12
N ASP A 73 13.76 13.94 15.24
CA ASP A 73 12.80 15.00 15.63
C ASP A 73 12.67 16.11 14.58
N SER A 74 13.73 16.38 13.82
CA SER A 74 13.70 17.33 12.70
C SER A 74 12.70 16.95 11.60
N PHE A 75 12.33 15.67 11.51
CA PHE A 75 11.40 15.12 10.52
C PHE A 75 10.06 14.70 11.13
N LYS A 76 9.75 15.08 12.38
CA LYS A 76 8.48 14.69 13.06
C LYS A 76 7.21 15.16 12.34
N HIS A 77 7.33 16.12 11.42
CA HIS A 77 6.24 16.62 10.59
C HIS A 77 6.42 16.27 9.09
N SER A 78 7.34 15.38 8.77
CA SER A 78 7.61 14.89 7.42
C SER A 78 7.19 13.43 7.30
N GLY A 79 6.27 13.15 6.40
CA GLY A 79 5.78 11.80 6.10
C GLY A 79 6.24 11.32 4.73
N LEU A 80 6.39 10.01 4.60
CA LEU A 80 6.55 9.33 3.33
C LEU A 80 5.21 8.68 2.95
N LEU A 81 4.60 9.16 1.88
CA LEU A 81 3.42 8.56 1.27
C LEU A 81 3.87 7.53 0.24
N THR A 82 3.36 6.31 0.36
CA THR A 82 3.54 5.24 -0.63
C THR A 82 2.17 4.78 -1.10
N TYR A 83 2.00 4.60 -2.41
CA TYR A 83 0.76 4.08 -2.97
C TYR A 83 1.04 3.14 -4.13
N PHE A 84 0.13 2.20 -4.33
CA PHE A 84 0.12 1.26 -5.44
C PHE A 84 -1.30 1.18 -5.98
N ILE A 85 -1.46 1.30 -7.30
CA ILE A 85 -2.75 1.24 -7.98
C ILE A 85 -2.58 0.26 -9.14
N LEU A 86 -3.54 -0.65 -9.33
CA LEU A 86 -3.51 -1.56 -10.46
C LEU A 86 -3.33 -0.77 -11.78
N PRO A 87 -2.40 -1.17 -12.67
CA PRO A 87 -2.08 -0.43 -13.90
C PRO A 87 -3.30 -0.16 -14.81
N GLU A 88 -4.30 -1.04 -14.75
CA GLU A 88 -5.55 -0.90 -15.50
C GLU A 88 -6.38 0.33 -15.07
N TYR A 89 -6.06 0.92 -13.91
CA TYR A 89 -6.75 2.06 -13.30
C TYR A 89 -5.92 3.36 -13.35
N THR A 90 -4.85 3.41 -14.15
CA THR A 90 -3.95 4.57 -14.25
C THR A 90 -3.85 5.18 -15.66
N ASN A 91 -4.73 4.81 -16.60
CA ASN A 91 -4.75 5.30 -17.99
C ASN A 91 -6.01 6.11 -18.32
#